data_AF-W3U0H0-F1
#
_entry.id   AF-W3U0H0-F1
#
_cell.length_a   1.000
_cell.length_b   1.000
_cell.length_c   1.000
_cell.angle_alpha   90.00
_cell.angle_beta   90.00
_cell.angle_gamma   90.00
#
_symmetry.space_group_name_H-M   'P 1'
#
loop_
_entity.id
_entity.type
_entity.pdbx_description
1 polymer ?
#
loop_
_entity_poly.entity_id
_entity_poly.type
_entity_poly.pdbx_seq_one_letter_code
_entity_poly.pdbx_strand_id
1 'polypeptide(L)' 'MTVCVAMNGFGRIGRNILRAIMGNGRQDIQVVAVNDLGSVEINTHLLHSKRSIRKM' A
#
# COMPACT_ATOMS: atom_id res chain seq x y z
N MET A 1 14.19 -14.45 4.58
CA MET A 1 14.53 -13.26 5.38
C MET A 1 13.58 -12.16 4.94
N THR A 2 12.87 -11.53 5.87
CA THR A 2 11.82 -10.55 5.52
C THR A 2 12.37 -9.15 5.72
N VAL A 3 12.23 -8.30 4.70
CA VAL A 3 12.61 -6.89 4.77
C VAL A 3 11.44 -6.11 5.35
N CYS A 4 11.66 -5.50 6.51
CA CYS A 4 10.69 -4.61 7.14
C CYS A 4 10.83 -3.20 6.55
N VAL A 5 9.74 -2.66 6.01
CA VAL A 5 9.72 -1.37 5.33
C VAL A 5 8.66 -0.46 5.95
N ALA A 6 9.03 0.79 6.20
CA ALA A 6 8.09 1.85 6.51
C ALA A 6 7.87 2.74 5.27
N MET A 7 6.65 3.24 5.08
CA MET A 7 6.34 4.20 4.02
C MET A 7 6.17 5.59 4.59
N ASN A 8 6.84 6.58 4.00
CA ASN A 8 6.57 7.99 4.24
C ASN A 8 5.81 8.57 3.03
N GLY A 9 4.51 8.76 3.17
CA GLY A 9 3.56 9.14 2.13
C GLY A 9 2.74 7.96 1.62
N PHE A 10 1.42 7.99 1.87
CA PHE A 10 0.45 6.96 1.45
C PHE A 10 -0.51 7.45 0.37
N GLY A 11 0.01 8.28 -0.53
CA GLY A 11 -0.69 8.76 -1.71
C GLY A 11 -0.83 7.69 -2.80
N ARG A 12 -0.84 8.13 -4.06
CA ARG A 12 -1.01 7.25 -5.24
C ARG A 12 0.06 6.15 -5.32
N ILE A 13 1.32 6.50 -5.08
CA ILE A 13 2.46 5.57 -5.19
C ILE A 13 2.45 4.56 -4.04
N GLY A 14 2.38 5.02 -2.79
CA GLY A 14 2.37 4.14 -1.61
C GLY A 14 1.25 3.10 -1.64
N ARG A 15 0.03 3.51 -2.01
CA ARG A 15 -1.10 2.56 -2.16
C ARG A 15 -0.89 1.55 -3.27
N ASN A 16 -0.29 1.94 -4.41
CA ASN A 16 -0.03 1.01 -5.50
C ASN A 16 1.10 0.03 -5.17
N ILE A 17 2.12 0.47 -4.44
CA ILE A 17 3.17 -0.42 -3.92
C ILE A 17 2.56 -1.45 -2.97
N LEU A 18 1.76 -1.02 -1.99
CA LEU A 18 1.11 -1.94 -1.05
C LEU A 18 0.22 -2.94 -1.79
N ARG A 19 -0.57 -2.48 -2.77
CA ARG A 19 -1.38 -3.38 -3.61
C ARG A 19 -0.55 -4.36 -4.43
N ALA A 20 0.60 -3.94 -4.96
CA ALA A 20 1.48 -4.83 -5.73
C ALA A 20 2.14 -5.89 -4.84
N ILE A 21 2.56 -5.52 -3.62
CA ILE A 21 3.11 -6.47 -2.64
C ILE A 21 2.06 -7.52 -2.28
N MET A 22 0.86 -7.09 -1.90
CA MET A 22 -0.25 -7.97 -1.52
C MET A 22 -0.76 -8.80 -2.71
N GLY A 23 -0.93 -8.19 -3.88
CA GLY A 23 -1.48 -8.83 -5.08
C GLY A 23 -0.55 -9.87 -5.70
N ASN A 24 0.77 -9.71 -5.55
CA ASN A 24 1.77 -10.70 -5.98
C ASN A 24 2.10 -11.73 -4.88
N GLY A 25 1.43 -11.68 -3.72
CA GLY A 25 1.66 -12.63 -2.62
C GLY A 25 3.07 -12.60 -2.05
N ARG A 26 3.76 -11.45 -2.11
CA ARG A 26 5.13 -11.32 -1.62
C ARG A 26 5.17 -11.45 -0.09
N GLN A 27 6.00 -12.37 0.40
CA GLN A 27 6.21 -12.60 1.83
C GLN A 27 7.59 -12.12 2.31
N ASP A 28 8.45 -11.72 1.36
CA ASP A 28 9.79 -11.23 1.60
C ASP A 28 9.83 -9.74 1.98
N ILE A 29 8.70 -9.04 1.86
CA ILE A 29 8.53 -7.63 2.23
C ILE A 29 7.37 -7.49 3.20
N GLN A 30 7.63 -6.88 4.36
CA GLN A 30 6.63 -6.55 5.35
C GLN A 30 6.54 -5.04 5.53
N VAL A 31 5.38 -4.46 5.22
CA VAL A 31 5.10 -3.05 5.49
C VAL A 31 4.70 -2.91 6.95
N VAL A 32 5.57 -2.30 7.77
CA VAL A 32 5.38 -2.23 9.24
C VAL A 32 4.75 -0.92 9.70
N ALA A 33 4.90 0.14 8.91
CA ALA A 33 4.37 1.46 9.25
C ALA A 33 4.10 2.28 8.00
N VAL A 34 3.13 3.19 8.12
CA VAL A 34 2.79 4.18 7.10
C VAL A 34 2.60 5.51 7.80
N ASN A 35 3.37 6.51 7.38
CA ASN A 35 3.20 7.89 7.79
C ASN A 35 2.56 8.67 6.64
N ASP A 36 1.41 9.30 6.87
CA ASP A 36 0.71 10.10 5.87
C ASP A 36 -0.04 11.25 6.55
N LEU A 37 -0.26 12.34 5.82
CA LEU A 37 -1.02 13.50 6.32
C LEU A 37 -2.53 13.30 6.24
N GLY A 38 -3.00 12.35 5.41
CA GLY A 38 -4.41 12.01 5.29
C GLY A 38 -4.89 11.12 6.44
N SER A 39 -6.18 11.24 6.79
CA SER A 39 -6.78 10.40 7.82
C SER A 39 -6.80 8.93 7.39
N VAL A 40 -6.81 8.03 8.38
CA VAL A 40 -6.82 6.57 8.14
C VAL A 40 -8.08 6.15 7.38
N GLU A 41 -9.21 6.79 7.65
CA GLU A 41 -10.50 6.51 7.01
C GLU A 41 -10.44 6.82 5.51
N ILE A 42 -9.90 7.99 5.13
CA ILE A 42 -9.72 8.39 3.73
C ILE A 42 -8.78 7.40 3.04
N ASN A 43 -7.65 7.12 3.66
CA ASN A 43 -6.64 6.22 3.10
C ASN A 43 -7.16 4.79 2.91
N THR A 44 -7.98 4.30 3.85
CA THR A 44 -8.61 2.98 3.78
C THR A 44 -9.64 2.95 2.66
N HIS A 45 -10.47 3.98 2.53
CA HIS A 45 -11.44 4.10 1.45
C HIS A 45 -10.75 4.13 0.07
N LEU A 46 -9.67 4.91 -0.06
CA LEU A 46 -8.88 5.02 -1.28
C LEU A 46 -8.12 3.74 -1.62
N LEU A 47 -7.72 2.95 -0.62
CA LEU A 47 -7.05 1.65 -0.80
C LEU A 47 -8.03 0.57 -1.30
N HIS A 48 -9.26 0.54 -0.76
CA HIS A 48 -10.30 -0.42 -1.17
C HIS A 48 -10.88 -0.13 -2.56
N SER A 49 -10.89 1.14 -3.00
CA SER A 49 -11.39 1.50 -4.32
C SER A 49 -10.61 0.79 -5.43
N LYS A 50 -11.27 -0.15 -6.12
CA LYS A 50 -10.68 -1.03 -7.16
C LYS A 50 -10.32 -0.31 -8.48
N ARG A 51 -10.39 1.03 -8.53
CA ARG A 51 -10.27 1.80 -9.78
C ARG A 51 -8.89 1.77 -10.46
N SER A 52 -7.80 1.45 -9.74
CA SER A 52 -6.44 1.55 -10.30
C SER A 52 -5.78 0.25 -10.78
N ILE A 53 -6.40 -0.92 -10.59
CA ILE A 53 -5.85 -2.22 -11.07
C ILE A 53 -6.87 -2.92 -11.97
N ARG A 54 -7.45 -2.20 -12.93
CA ARG A 54 -7.99 -2.89 -14.10
C ARG A 54 -6.79 -3.37 -14.91
N LYS A 55 -6.62 -4.70 -14.93
CA LYS A 55 -5.82 -5.52 -15.84
C LYS A 55 -5.05 -4.71 -16.90
N MET A 56 -3.74 -4.58 -16.73
CA MET A 56 -2.84 -4.73 -17.87
C MET A 56 -2.90 -6.20 -18.31
#